data_AF-A0A8S3HRB4-F1
#
_entry.id   AF-A0A8S3HRB4-F1
#
_cell.length_a   1.000
_cell.length_b   1.000
_cell.length_c   1.000
_cell.angle_alpha   90.00
_cell.angle_beta   90.00
_cell.angle_gamma   90.00
#
_symmetry.space_group_name_H-M   'P 1'
#
loop_
_entity.id
_entity.type
_entity.pdbx_description
1 polymer ?
#
loop_
_entity_poly.entity_id
_entity_poly.type
_entity_poly.pdbx_seq_one_letter_code
_entity_poly.pdbx_strand_id
1 'polypeptide(L)'
;RYEFSTAFVLPNTTRWVPAGSSTKTLLTPLENAIHLLEKTNRELKILVEANEADRELNVTPLSGKTAGILDAVVMGGASVIEQAFLSNEYQMKHPDEYTRALIDNVKQLLADQV
;
A
#
# COMPACT_ATOMS: atom_id res chain seq x y z
N ARG A 1 -6.41 -6.97 9.81
CA ARG A 1 -7.24 -6.94 8.59
C ARG A 1 -8.43 -7.89 8.76
N TYR A 2 -9.61 -7.50 8.28
CA TYR A 2 -10.77 -8.39 8.14
C TYR A 2 -11.07 -8.55 6.66
N GLU A 3 -11.23 -9.78 6.21
CA GLU A 3 -11.63 -10.12 4.84
C GLU A 3 -12.99 -10.82 4.89
N PHE A 4 -13.90 -10.40 4.03
CA PHE A 4 -15.27 -10.92 3.97
C PHE A 4 -15.51 -11.49 2.57
N SER A 5 -16.02 -12.71 2.49
CA SER A 5 -16.55 -13.29 1.26
C SER A 5 -18.07 -13.20 1.29
N THR A 6 -18.69 -12.82 0.17
CA THR A 6 -20.16 -12.76 0.06
C THR A 6 -20.73 -14.14 -0.20
N ALA A 7 -21.93 -14.43 0.33
CA ALA A 7 -22.61 -15.70 0.09
C ALA A 7 -22.98 -15.93 -1.39
N PHE A 8 -23.10 -14.86 -2.16
CA PHE A 8 -23.35 -14.85 -3.60
C PHE A 8 -22.49 -13.79 -4.29
N VAL A 9 -22.15 -14.00 -5.56
CA VAL A 9 -21.34 -13.09 -6.37
C VAL A 9 -22.09 -11.77 -6.62
N LEU A 10 -21.36 -10.66 -6.68
CA LEU A 10 -21.87 -9.36 -7.08
C LEU A 10 -21.46 -9.04 -8.53
N PRO A 11 -22.32 -8.41 -9.34
CA PRO A 11 -23.67 -7.92 -9.00
C PRO A 11 -24.74 -9.03 -8.99
N ASN A 12 -25.77 -8.87 -8.14
CA ASN A 12 -26.94 -9.75 -8.05
C ASN A 12 -28.23 -8.91 -8.06
N THR A 13 -29.40 -9.55 -8.13
CA THR A 13 -30.73 -8.91 -8.08
C THR A 13 -30.89 -8.01 -6.84
N THR A 14 -30.27 -8.38 -5.72
CA THR A 14 -30.18 -7.54 -4.52
C THR A 14 -28.85 -6.78 -4.47
N ARG A 15 -28.92 -5.51 -4.05
CA ARG A 15 -27.74 -4.63 -3.86
C ARG A 15 -26.94 -4.95 -2.59
N TRP A 16 -27.44 -5.85 -1.75
CA TRP A 16 -26.77 -6.35 -0.56
C TRP A 16 -26.91 -7.86 -0.50
N VAL A 17 -25.85 -8.50 0.00
CA VAL A 17 -25.76 -9.95 0.16
C VAL A 17 -25.09 -10.20 1.52
N PRO A 18 -25.57 -11.17 2.33
CA PRO A 18 -24.91 -11.53 3.58
C PRO A 18 -23.46 -11.98 3.38
N ALA A 19 -22.60 -11.71 4.35
CA ALA A 19 -21.24 -12.27 4.38
C ALA A 19 -21.33 -13.79 4.61
N GLY A 20 -20.81 -14.57 3.66
CA GLY A 20 -20.74 -16.02 3.75
C GLY A 20 -19.63 -16.50 4.68
N SER A 21 -18.46 -15.86 4.63
CA SER A 21 -17.36 -16.11 5.56
C SER A 21 -16.62 -14.84 5.90
N SER A 22 -15.96 -14.83 7.06
CA SER A 22 -15.01 -13.79 7.44
C SER A 22 -13.72 -14.39 7.97
N THR A 23 -12.60 -13.74 7.69
CA THR A 23 -11.27 -14.11 8.21
C THR A 23 -10.62 -12.89 8.82
N LYS A 24 -9.97 -13.09 9.98
CA LYS A 24 -9.23 -12.05 10.69
C LYS A 24 -7.75 -12.40 10.69
N THR A 25 -6.94 -11.47 10.22
CA THR A 25 -5.48 -11.60 10.21
C THR A 25 -4.85 -10.41 10.95
N LEU A 26 -3.94 -10.69 11.88
CA LEU A 26 -3.11 -9.67 12.51
C LEU A 26 -1.93 -9.38 11.57
N LEU A 27 -1.67 -8.09 11.33
CA LEU A 27 -0.55 -7.66 10.51
C LEU A 27 0.49 -7.03 11.42
N THR A 28 1.75 -7.38 11.20
CA THR A 28 2.88 -6.71 11.82
C THR A 28 3.00 -5.26 11.31
N PRO A 29 3.71 -4.37 12.04
CA PRO A 29 3.99 -3.03 11.54
C PRO A 29 4.66 -3.01 10.15
N LEU A 30 5.54 -3.98 9.88
CA LEU A 30 6.25 -4.11 8.60
C LEU A 30 5.30 -4.53 7.46
N GLU A 31 4.45 -5.53 7.68
CA GLU A 31 3.44 -5.93 6.69
C GLU A 31 2.43 -4.81 6.41
N ASN A 32 2.08 -4.04 7.44
CA ASN A 32 1.22 -2.88 7.27
C ASN A 32 1.89 -1.78 6.41
N ALA A 33 3.20 -1.55 6.60
CA ALA A 33 3.96 -0.62 5.78
C ALA A 33 4.03 -1.07 4.31
N ILE A 34 4.30 -2.35 4.06
CA ILE A 34 4.27 -2.95 2.71
C ILE A 34 2.91 -2.72 2.05
N HIS A 35 1.83 -3.07 2.76
CA HIS A 35 0.48 -2.91 2.21
C HIS A 35 0.16 -1.46 1.85
N LEU A 36 0.61 -0.51 2.66
CA LEU A 36 0.43 0.91 2.40
C LEU A 36 1.21 1.35 1.15
N LEU A 37 2.48 0.92 1.02
CA LEU A 37 3.31 1.20 -0.14
C LEU A 37 2.72 0.60 -1.42
N GLU A 38 2.34 -0.67 -1.42
CA GLU A 38 1.69 -1.33 -2.57
C GLU A 38 0.43 -0.60 -3.03
N LYS A 39 -0.43 -0.22 -2.08
CA LYS A 39 -1.66 0.53 -2.37
C LYS A 39 -1.33 1.88 -3.00
N THR A 40 -0.34 2.58 -2.44
CA THR A 40 0.09 3.90 -2.91
C THR A 40 0.66 3.82 -4.32
N ASN A 41 1.54 2.85 -4.61
CA ASN A 41 2.14 2.65 -5.93
C ASN A 41 1.07 2.32 -6.97
N ARG A 42 0.11 1.46 -6.60
CA ARG A 42 -1.01 1.11 -7.48
C ARG A 42 -1.87 2.32 -7.81
N GLU A 43 -2.22 3.13 -6.81
CA GLU A 43 -3.02 4.34 -7.01
C GLU A 43 -2.28 5.39 -7.87
N LEU A 44 -0.97 5.55 -7.67
CA LEU A 44 -0.13 6.40 -8.53
C LEU A 44 -0.13 5.88 -9.97
N LYS A 45 0.11 4.59 -10.16
CA LYS A 45 0.13 3.96 -11.50
C LYS A 45 -1.19 4.19 -12.25
N ILE A 46 -2.32 3.99 -11.59
CA ILE A 46 -3.65 4.25 -12.18
C ILE A 46 -3.79 5.72 -12.61
N LEU A 47 -3.32 6.66 -11.78
CA LEU A 47 -3.40 8.09 -12.12
C LEU A 47 -2.47 8.47 -13.27
N VAL A 48 -1.26 7.90 -13.32
CA VAL A 48 -0.34 8.08 -14.44
C VAL A 48 -0.97 7.55 -15.72
N GLU A 49 -1.44 6.30 -15.73
CA GLU A 49 -2.09 5.67 -16.89
C GLU A 49 -3.31 6.47 -17.37
N ALA A 50 -4.11 7.01 -16.44
CA ALA A 50 -5.26 7.85 -16.78
C ALA A 50 -4.82 9.17 -17.46
N ASN A 51 -3.82 9.86 -16.91
CA ASN A 51 -3.30 11.11 -17.49
C ASN A 51 -2.55 10.88 -18.82
N GLU A 52 -1.95 9.70 -19.02
CA GLU A 52 -1.35 9.31 -20.30
C GLU A 52 -2.39 9.04 -21.37
N ALA A 53 -3.51 8.40 -21.00
CA ALA A 53 -4.62 8.11 -21.90
C ALA A 53 -5.39 9.36 -22.33
N ASP A 54 -5.51 10.36 -21.45
CA ASP A 54 -6.18 11.63 -21.73
C ASP A 54 -5.41 12.80 -21.10
N ARG A 55 -4.74 13.58 -21.96
CA ARG A 55 -3.92 14.73 -21.57
C ARG A 55 -4.74 15.96 -21.15
N GLU A 56 -6.06 15.94 -21.35
CA GLU A 56 -6.96 17.00 -20.88
C GLU A 56 -7.49 16.74 -19.46
N LEU A 57 -7.22 15.55 -18.89
CA LEU A 57 -7.53 15.26 -17.49
C LEU A 57 -6.84 16.24 -16.55
N ASN A 58 -7.56 16.61 -15.50
CA ASN A 58 -7.02 17.46 -14.46
C ASN A 58 -5.85 16.75 -13.75
N VAL A 59 -4.65 17.34 -13.82
CA VAL A 59 -3.41 16.83 -13.19
C VAL A 59 -3.43 16.98 -11.66
N THR A 60 -4.31 17.82 -11.11
CA THR A 60 -4.39 18.13 -9.67
C THR A 60 -4.43 16.89 -8.75
N PRO A 61 -5.22 15.83 -9.02
CA PRO A 61 -5.22 14.62 -8.20
C PRO A 61 -3.88 13.86 -8.21
N LEU A 62 -3.16 13.88 -9.34
CA LEU A 62 -1.83 13.28 -9.45
C LEU A 62 -0.81 14.11 -8.67
N SER A 63 -0.78 15.44 -8.88
CA SER A 63 0.12 16.35 -8.16
C SER A 63 -0.11 16.35 -6.65
N GLY A 64 -1.37 16.33 -6.21
CA GLY A 64 -1.71 16.28 -4.79
C GLY A 64 -1.28 14.97 -4.13
N LYS A 65 -1.37 13.84 -4.85
CA LYS A 65 -0.91 12.54 -4.34
C LYS A 65 0.60 12.44 -4.29
N THR A 66 1.33 12.85 -5.32
CA THR A 66 2.79 12.82 -5.30
C THR A 66 3.36 13.73 -4.21
N ALA A 67 2.81 14.95 -4.07
CA ALA A 67 3.17 15.85 -2.97
C ALA A 67 2.83 15.24 -1.59
N GLY A 68 1.67 14.59 -1.44
CA GLY A 68 1.29 13.95 -0.18
C GLY A 68 2.11 12.71 0.21
N ILE A 69 2.82 12.09 -0.75
CA ILE A 69 3.71 10.94 -0.50
C ILE A 69 5.12 11.42 -0.16
N LEU A 70 5.63 12.42 -0.90
CA LEU A 70 6.96 13.01 -0.72
C LEU A 70 7.02 13.91 0.53
N ASP A 71 6.00 14.75 0.73
CA ASP A 71 5.84 15.69 1.83
C ASP A 71 4.68 15.27 2.74
N ALA A 72 4.65 14.01 3.19
CA ALA A 72 3.65 13.56 4.16
C ALA A 72 3.92 14.20 5.54
N VAL A 73 3.58 15.48 5.72
CA VAL A 73 3.85 16.31 6.91
C VAL A 73 3.33 15.67 8.21
N VAL A 74 2.34 14.78 8.12
CA VAL A 74 1.67 14.16 9.28
C VAL A 74 2.20 12.74 9.58
N MET A 75 2.63 11.98 8.57
CA MET A 75 3.07 10.58 8.73
C MET A 75 4.57 10.37 8.48
N GLY A 76 5.29 11.41 8.03
CA GLY A 76 6.73 11.40 7.74
C GLY A 76 7.15 10.62 6.48
N GLY A 77 6.17 10.20 5.67
CA GLY A 77 6.36 9.75 4.29
C GLY A 77 7.15 8.44 4.16
N ALA A 78 7.72 8.23 2.98
CA ALA A 78 8.60 7.10 2.71
C ALA A 78 9.82 7.06 3.66
N SER A 79 10.34 8.22 4.05
CA SER A 79 11.54 8.32 4.92
C SER A 79 11.32 7.70 6.30
N VAL A 80 10.12 7.80 6.88
CA VAL A 80 9.83 7.16 8.17
C VAL A 80 9.87 5.63 8.06
N ILE A 81 9.40 5.07 6.95
CA ILE A 81 9.46 3.63 6.70
C ILE A 81 10.91 3.18 6.57
N GLU A 82 11.74 3.94 5.86
CA GLU A 82 13.17 3.69 5.74
C GLU A 82 13.87 3.71 7.12
N GLN A 83 13.64 4.75 7.91
CA GLN A 83 14.26 4.88 9.23
C GLN A 83 13.79 3.78 10.20
N ALA A 84 12.50 3.40 10.14
CA ALA A 84 11.93 2.41 11.05
C ALA A 84 12.37 0.98 10.72
N PHE A 85 12.42 0.61 9.43
CA PHE A 85 12.55 -0.80 9.01
C PHE A 85 13.84 -1.12 8.25
N LEU A 86 14.50 -0.13 7.64
CA LEU A 86 15.76 -0.35 6.90
C LEU A 86 17.00 -0.06 7.77
N SER A 87 16.83 0.39 9.01
CA SER A 87 17.95 0.61 9.93
C SER A 87 18.71 -0.70 10.25
N ASN A 88 20.03 -0.58 10.42
CA ASN A 88 20.87 -1.73 10.79
C ASN A 88 20.44 -2.34 12.13
N GLU A 89 19.98 -1.52 13.07
CA GLU A 89 19.49 -1.98 14.37
C GLU A 89 18.24 -2.87 14.22
N TYR A 90 17.29 -2.49 13.36
CA TYR A 90 16.09 -3.28 13.10
C TYR A 90 16.43 -4.64 12.46
N GLN A 91 17.31 -4.65 11.46
CA GLN A 91 17.76 -5.87 10.80
C GLN A 91 18.52 -6.82 11.73
N MET A 92 19.30 -6.28 12.67
CA MET A 92 19.98 -7.11 13.68
C MET A 92 19.02 -7.71 14.71
N LYS A 93 17.96 -6.98 15.07
CA LYS A 93 16.91 -7.46 15.99
C LYS A 93 15.96 -8.48 15.36
N HIS A 94 15.83 -8.46 14.03
CA HIS A 94 14.97 -9.37 13.26
C HIS A 94 15.77 -10.13 12.19
N PRO A 95 16.60 -11.11 12.59
CA PRO A 95 17.49 -11.82 11.67
C PRO A 95 16.79 -12.95 10.89
N ASP A 96 15.49 -13.19 11.10
CA ASP A 96 14.76 -14.25 10.42
C ASP A 96 14.59 -13.98 8.93
N GLU A 97 14.65 -15.05 8.12
CA GLU A 97 14.60 -14.97 6.66
C GLU A 97 13.29 -14.36 6.16
N TYR A 98 12.18 -14.63 6.86
CA TYR A 98 10.88 -14.06 6.54
C TYR A 98 10.86 -12.53 6.67
N THR A 99 11.32 -12.00 7.80
CA THR A 99 11.41 -10.55 8.00
C THR A 99 12.39 -9.91 7.03
N ARG A 100 13.50 -10.59 6.70
CA ARG A 100 14.44 -10.10 5.69
C ARG A 100 13.78 -9.96 4.31
N ALA A 101 13.02 -10.96 3.88
CA ALA A 101 12.27 -10.92 2.63
C ALA A 101 11.24 -9.77 2.61
N LEU A 102 10.57 -9.50 3.73
CA LEU A 102 9.66 -8.36 3.87
C LEU A 102 10.41 -7.02 3.76
N ILE A 103 11.57 -6.88 4.39
CA ILE A 103 12.41 -5.68 4.28
C ILE A 103 12.87 -5.46 2.83
N ASP A 104 13.26 -6.52 2.13
CA ASP A 104 13.66 -6.41 0.73
C ASP A 104 12.47 -6.06 -0.18
N ASN A 105 11.25 -6.53 0.14
CA ASN A 105 10.03 -6.08 -0.54
C ASN A 105 9.78 -4.57 -0.32
N VAL A 106 9.94 -4.07 0.90
CA VAL A 106 9.84 -2.62 1.16
C VAL A 106 10.84 -1.84 0.31
N LYS A 107 12.09 -2.29 0.19
CA LYS A 107 13.10 -1.63 -0.66
C LYS A 107 12.69 -1.60 -2.13
N GLN A 108 12.15 -2.71 -2.65
CA GLN A 108 11.65 -2.76 -4.03
C GLN A 108 10.48 -1.80 -4.23
N LEU A 109 9.51 -1.79 -3.32
CA LEU A 109 8.35 -0.90 -3.41
C LEU A 109 8.73 0.59 -3.33
N LEU A 110 9.77 0.93 -2.56
CA LEU A 110 10.31 2.28 -2.51
C LEU A 110 11.07 2.62 -3.80
N ALA A 111 11.82 1.68 -4.37
CA ALA A 111 12.48 1.86 -5.66
C ALA A 111 11.47 2.07 -6.79
N ASP A 112 10.35 1.34 -6.77
CA ASP A 112 9.25 1.49 -7.73
C ASP A 112 8.51 2.84 -7.64
N GLN A 113 8.67 3.59 -6.53
CA GLN A 113 8.07 4.92 -6.34
C GLN A 113 8.87 6.07 -6.96
N VAL A 114 10.15 5.85 -7.28
CA VAL A 114 11.12 6.87 -7.73
C VAL A 114 11.35 6.75 -9.23
#